data_AF-A0A969YRB2-F1
#
_entry.id   AF-A0A969YRB2-F1
#
_cell.length_a   1.000
_cell.length_b   1.000
_cell.length_c   1.000
_cell.angle_alpha   90.00
_cell.angle_beta   90.00
_cell.angle_gamma   90.00
#
_symmetry.space_group_name_H-M   'P 1'
#
loop_
_entity.id
_entity.type
_entity.pdbx_description
1 polymer ?
#
loop_
_entity_poly.entity_id
_entity_poly.type
_entity_poly.pdbx_seq_one_letter_code
_entity_poly.pdbx_strand_id
1 'polypeptide(L)'
;MRTGQCSKTCKGSVRKFSPVVFSEIAKGLTKGEDYKLDQNGTNIYLTDRGYVRFEKLLGKGDIFSPENLESLALLHSALHAEVLLKKDRDYIVKAGKVKIIDEFTGRIAQNRHWPDHLQTAVEAKEGITPDHEATVLGSIALQHYLSLYPIIAGMTGTAKTSSGEIREFYRIEVVEIPTNKPSVRIDHPHRIFTNIKAKEKALIREVKKANQKGQPVLIGTLSVQESERLAQKPEEEGIRCRVLNARNDEMEVKMIARAGEPEAVTVSTNMAGRGVDIRLGGENEQEKAGVVRSGGLYVIGTGLHESQRIENQLRGRAGRQGDPGETRFFIRLEDELVKKYQLDSLIPLKYYPPNQEDPVDSPEVLKVLAHGQRIIEGYLGDSGGSNGNILR
;
A
#
# COMPACT_ATOMS: atom_id res chain seq x y z
N MET A 1 -3.63 7.34 -8.13
CA MET A 1 -2.45 6.51 -7.74
C MET A 1 -1.53 7.40 -6.93
N ARG A 2 -1.05 6.94 -5.76
CA ARG A 2 -0.43 7.84 -4.75
C ARG A 2 1.10 7.82 -4.72
N THR A 3 1.75 7.01 -5.54
CA THR A 3 3.22 6.90 -5.58
C THR A 3 3.73 7.29 -6.97
N GLY A 4 4.72 8.19 -7.00
CA GLY A 4 5.44 8.54 -8.24
C GLY A 4 6.21 7.35 -8.79
N GLN A 5 6.46 7.34 -10.10
CA GLN A 5 7.39 6.37 -10.69
C GLN A 5 8.82 6.80 -10.36
N CYS A 6 9.61 5.85 -9.87
CA CYS A 6 10.98 6.07 -9.47
C CYS A 6 11.86 5.03 -10.16
N SER A 7 12.82 5.50 -10.95
CA SER A 7 13.87 4.64 -11.50
C SER A 7 15.02 4.58 -10.51
N LYS A 8 15.33 3.37 -10.06
CA LYS A 8 16.45 3.07 -9.16
C LYS A 8 17.41 2.15 -9.88
N THR A 9 18.69 2.48 -9.85
CA THR A 9 19.75 1.58 -10.30
C THR A 9 20.61 1.21 -9.11
N CYS A 10 20.83 -0.09 -8.90
CA CYS A 10 21.96 -0.54 -8.10
C CYS A 10 23.21 -0.37 -8.96
N LYS A 11 23.99 0.69 -8.76
CA LYS A 11 25.31 0.76 -9.39
C LYS A 11 26.13 -0.41 -8.86
N GLY A 12 26.43 -1.37 -9.72
CA GLY A 12 27.48 -2.37 -9.53
C GLY A 12 28.88 -1.77 -9.63
N SER A 13 29.07 -0.49 -9.26
CA SER A 13 30.41 0.06 -9.14
C SER A 13 30.98 -0.43 -7.81
N VAL A 14 32.06 -1.20 -7.89
CA VAL A 14 33.02 -1.37 -6.78
C VAL A 14 33.17 0.01 -6.14
N ARG A 15 32.72 0.18 -4.88
CA ARG A 15 32.83 1.46 -4.16
C ARG A 15 34.32 1.82 -4.17
N LYS A 16 34.70 2.85 -4.95
CA LYS A 16 36.08 3.34 -4.97
C LYS A 16 36.51 3.87 -3.60
N PHE A 17 35.55 4.25 -2.75
CA PHE A 17 35.81 4.82 -1.43
C PHE A 17 34.86 4.26 -0.36
N SER A 18 35.38 4.02 0.84
CA SER A 18 34.63 3.48 1.98
C SER A 18 33.99 4.62 2.79
N PRO A 19 32.66 4.64 3.01
CA PRO A 19 32.00 5.61 3.88
C PRO A 19 32.57 5.67 5.30
N VAL A 20 33.14 4.57 5.80
CA VAL A 20 33.80 4.49 7.11
C VAL A 20 35.00 5.44 7.19
N VAL A 21 35.80 5.52 6.13
CA VAL A 21 36.99 6.39 6.06
C VAL A 21 36.58 7.86 6.19
N PHE A 22 35.53 8.28 5.48
CA PHE A 22 35.04 9.66 5.57
C PHE A 22 34.44 9.98 6.94
N SER A 23 33.75 9.02 7.56
CA SER A 23 33.25 9.17 8.93
C SER A 23 34.41 9.36 9.93
N GLU A 24 35.50 8.60 9.82
CA GLU A 24 36.68 8.75 10.67
C GLU A 24 37.37 10.11 10.46
N ILE A 25 37.51 10.54 9.20
CA ILE A 25 38.05 11.86 8.86
C ILE A 25 37.18 12.96 9.47
N ALA A 26 35.85 12.89 9.33
CA ALA A 26 34.92 13.88 9.86
C ALA A 26 35.02 14.01 11.39
N LYS A 27 35.19 12.90 12.12
CA LYS A 27 35.43 12.90 13.58
C LYS A 27 36.71 13.63 13.98
N GLY A 28 37.72 13.64 13.10
CA GLY A 28 39.00 14.32 13.34
C GLY A 28 39.01 15.83 13.07
N LEU A 29 37.95 16.39 12.46
CA LEU A 29 37.86 17.81 12.13
C LEU A 29 37.36 18.64 13.33
N THR A 30 37.92 19.85 13.46
CA THR A 30 37.68 20.73 14.61
C THR A 30 36.81 21.94 14.23
N LYS A 31 35.75 22.19 15.03
CA LYS A 31 34.85 23.34 14.86
C LYS A 31 35.62 24.65 15.06
N GLY A 32 35.41 25.62 14.16
CA GLY A 32 36.06 26.93 14.18
C GLY A 32 37.42 26.95 13.45
N GLU A 33 38.07 25.79 13.33
CA GLU A 33 39.33 25.66 12.58
C GLU A 33 39.11 25.06 11.19
N ASP A 34 38.54 23.85 11.13
CA ASP A 34 38.38 23.07 9.90
C ASP A 34 36.99 23.25 9.29
N TYR A 35 35.97 23.54 10.12
CA TYR A 35 34.63 23.81 9.65
C TYR A 35 33.91 24.83 10.51
N LYS A 36 32.89 25.47 9.93
CA LYS A 36 31.99 26.42 10.59
C LYS A 36 30.54 26.08 10.30
N LEU A 37 29.65 26.52 11.18
CA LEU A 37 28.21 26.44 10.98
C LEU A 37 27.69 27.80 10.49
N ASP A 38 26.55 27.80 9.80
CA ASP A 38 25.79 29.05 9.60
C ASP A 38 25.23 29.58 10.93
N GLN A 39 24.68 30.80 10.88
CA GLN A 39 24.10 31.49 12.04
C GLN A 39 22.99 30.68 12.71
N ASN A 40 22.28 29.84 11.93
CA ASN A 40 21.15 29.04 12.38
C ASN A 40 21.55 27.60 12.77
N GLY A 41 22.83 27.22 12.63
CA GLY A 41 23.31 25.87 12.91
C GLY A 41 22.66 24.78 12.07
N THR A 42 22.15 25.12 10.89
CA THR A 42 21.45 24.21 9.96
C THR A 42 22.37 23.73 8.84
N ASN A 43 23.40 24.52 8.50
CA ASN A 43 24.37 24.19 7.45
C ASN A 43 25.79 24.18 7.99
N ILE A 44 26.64 23.31 7.43
CA ILE A 44 28.08 23.24 7.70
C ILE A 44 28.85 23.64 6.44
N TYR A 45 29.92 24.41 6.63
CA TYR A 45 30.89 24.77 5.62
C TYR A 45 32.30 24.43 6.09
N LEU A 46 33.10 23.82 5.23
CA LEU A 46 34.54 23.70 5.46
C LEU A 46 35.21 25.08 5.35
N THR A 47 36.25 25.28 6.15
CA THR A 47 37.16 26.43 5.99
C THR A 47 38.27 26.06 5.01
N ASP A 48 39.03 27.06 4.55
CA ASP A 48 40.22 26.82 3.70
C ASP A 48 41.20 25.85 4.36
N ARG A 49 41.38 25.97 5.69
CA ARG A 49 42.21 25.04 6.47
C ARG A 49 41.64 23.63 6.49
N GLY A 50 40.32 23.48 6.61
CA GLY A 50 39.63 22.19 6.55
C GLY A 50 39.80 21.50 5.20
N TYR A 51 39.72 22.26 4.11
CA TYR A 51 39.98 21.76 2.76
C TYR A 51 41.42 21.26 2.60
N VAL A 52 42.42 22.04 3.00
CA VAL A 52 43.84 21.64 2.95
C VAL A 52 44.12 20.41 3.82
N ARG A 53 43.48 20.33 5.00
CA ARG A 53 43.62 19.17 5.89
C ARG A 53 43.03 17.91 5.25
N PHE A 54 41.91 18.05 4.56
CA PHE A 54 41.26 16.95 3.86
C PHE A 54 42.05 16.45 2.64
N GLU A 55 42.60 17.36 1.82
CA GLU A 55 43.49 17.03 0.70
C GLU A 55 44.65 16.13 1.16
N LYS A 56 45.29 16.52 2.27
CA LYS A 56 46.38 15.74 2.88
C LYS A 56 45.94 14.36 3.35
N LEU A 57 44.78 14.25 4.00
CA LEU A 57 44.27 12.99 4.55
C LEU A 57 43.87 12.00 3.45
N LEU A 58 43.34 12.49 2.33
CA LEU A 58 43.01 11.65 1.17
C LEU A 58 44.19 11.36 0.24
N GLY A 59 45.31 12.07 0.41
CA GLY A 59 46.44 12.00 -0.51
C GLY A 59 46.07 12.44 -1.94
N LYS A 60 45.03 13.26 -2.06
CA LYS A 60 44.51 13.78 -3.33
C LYS A 60 44.97 15.22 -3.49
N GLY A 61 45.27 15.61 -4.72
CA GLY A 61 45.55 17.02 -5.06
C GLY A 61 44.29 17.87 -4.94
N ASP A 62 44.09 18.81 -5.85
CA ASP A 62 42.92 19.70 -5.81
C ASP A 62 41.58 18.93 -5.67
N ILE A 63 40.89 19.14 -4.55
CA ILE A 63 39.60 18.51 -4.24
C ILE A 63 38.45 19.01 -5.10
N PHE A 64 38.59 20.18 -5.75
CA PHE A 64 37.59 20.75 -6.65
C PHE A 64 37.72 20.22 -8.08
N SER A 65 38.74 19.41 -8.37
CA SER A 65 38.88 18.74 -9.66
C SER A 65 37.72 17.76 -9.92
N PRO A 66 37.28 17.58 -11.18
CA PRO A 66 36.16 16.68 -11.53
C PRO A 66 36.31 15.25 -10.99
N GLU A 67 37.54 14.77 -10.86
CA GLU A 67 37.89 13.44 -10.38
C GLU A 67 37.69 13.27 -8.86
N ASN A 68 37.63 14.38 -8.12
CA ASN A 68 37.54 14.42 -6.67
C ASN A 68 36.18 14.91 -6.13
N LEU A 69 35.28 15.39 -7.00
CA LEU A 69 33.95 15.88 -6.61
C LEU A 69 33.13 14.85 -5.81
N GLU A 70 33.22 13.57 -6.16
CA GLU A 70 32.54 12.50 -5.40
C GLU A 70 33.10 12.35 -3.98
N SER A 71 34.42 12.43 -3.81
CA SER A 71 35.06 12.38 -2.49
C SER A 71 34.71 13.60 -1.64
N LEU A 72 34.60 14.77 -2.27
CA LEU A 72 34.16 16.00 -1.62
C LEU A 72 32.71 15.89 -1.14
N ALA A 73 31.80 15.36 -1.97
CA ALA A 73 30.40 15.14 -1.59
C ALA A 73 30.30 14.16 -0.41
N LEU A 74 31.03 13.04 -0.45
CA LEU A 74 31.05 12.05 0.64
C LEU A 74 31.57 12.63 1.95
N LEU A 75 32.60 13.48 1.90
CA LEU A 75 33.07 14.21 3.08
C LEU A 75 32.00 15.13 3.64
N HIS A 76 31.34 15.92 2.78
CA HIS A 76 30.33 16.86 3.24
C HIS A 76 29.18 16.13 3.93
N SER A 77 28.72 15.00 3.37
CA SER A 77 27.70 14.14 3.99
C SER A 77 28.19 13.51 5.30
N ALA A 78 29.45 13.07 5.38
CA ALA A 78 30.04 12.56 6.63
C ALA A 78 30.12 13.63 7.74
N LEU A 79 30.56 14.84 7.38
CA LEU A 79 30.62 15.96 8.31
C LEU A 79 29.22 16.42 8.75
N HIS A 80 28.26 16.41 7.83
CA HIS A 80 26.84 16.63 8.13
C HIS A 80 26.33 15.62 9.14
N ALA A 81 26.50 14.33 8.87
CA ALA A 81 26.09 13.26 9.78
C ALA A 81 26.75 13.40 11.16
N GLU A 82 28.04 13.73 11.23
CA GLU A 82 28.77 13.86 12.50
C GLU A 82 28.29 15.05 13.33
N VAL A 83 28.21 16.23 12.71
CA VAL A 83 28.03 17.50 13.43
C VAL A 83 26.56 17.84 13.65
N LEU A 84 25.71 17.69 12.62
CA LEU A 84 24.30 18.15 12.65
C LEU A 84 23.33 17.09 13.15
N LEU A 85 23.54 15.82 12.78
CA LEU A 85 22.61 14.74 13.13
C LEU A 85 22.98 14.10 14.47
N LYS A 86 22.03 14.08 15.40
CA LYS A 86 22.17 13.55 16.75
C LYS A 86 21.30 12.32 16.96
N LYS A 87 21.92 11.28 17.52
CA LYS A 87 21.24 10.09 18.02
C LYS A 87 20.24 10.46 19.10
N ASP A 88 19.10 9.79 19.11
CA ASP A 88 17.95 9.98 20.01
C ASP A 88 17.24 11.34 19.86
N ARG A 89 17.62 12.16 18.86
CA ARG A 89 16.89 13.37 18.46
C ARG A 89 16.44 13.31 17.01
N ASP A 90 17.38 13.05 16.10
CA ASP A 90 17.14 13.07 14.66
C ASP A 90 16.99 11.63 14.10
N TYR A 91 17.58 10.65 14.80
CA TYR A 91 17.45 9.23 14.49
C TYR A 91 17.68 8.33 15.70
N ILE A 92 17.26 7.06 15.58
CA ILE A 92 17.66 5.98 16.50
C ILE A 92 18.33 4.84 15.72
N VAL A 93 19.10 4.02 16.43
CA VAL A 93 19.63 2.75 15.90
C VAL A 93 18.82 1.60 16.51
N LYS A 94 18.14 0.82 15.67
CA LYS A 94 17.34 -0.33 16.12
C LYS A 94 17.54 -1.52 15.18
N ALA A 95 17.84 -2.69 15.76
CA ALA A 95 18.10 -3.93 15.01
C ALA A 95 19.19 -3.76 13.93
N GLY A 96 20.27 -3.05 14.25
CA GLY A 96 21.38 -2.81 13.32
C GLY A 96 21.06 -1.87 12.15
N LYS A 97 19.93 -1.14 12.20
CA LYS A 97 19.55 -0.16 11.17
C LYS A 97 19.28 1.21 11.77
N VAL A 98 19.65 2.25 11.03
CA VAL A 98 19.31 3.65 11.35
C VAL A 98 17.85 3.90 10.98
N LYS A 99 17.12 4.54 11.88
CA LYS A 99 15.70 4.90 11.73
C LYS A 99 15.52 6.38 12.02
N ILE A 100 15.03 7.14 11.03
CA ILE A 100 14.81 8.58 11.13
C ILE A 100 13.66 8.87 12.09
N ILE A 101 13.83 9.85 12.98
CA ILE A 101 12.76 10.39 13.81
C ILE A 101 12.15 11.57 13.06
N ASP A 102 10.82 11.60 12.99
CA ASP A 102 10.09 12.73 12.43
C ASP A 102 10.09 13.91 13.43
N GLU A 103 10.55 15.07 12.96
CA GLU A 103 10.78 16.26 13.78
C GLU A 103 9.49 16.84 14.40
N PHE A 104 8.34 16.63 13.77
CA PHE A 104 7.06 17.17 14.24
C PHE A 104 6.36 16.23 15.23
N THR A 105 6.53 14.93 15.04
CA THR A 105 5.77 13.91 15.78
C THR A 105 6.61 13.14 16.79
N GLY A 106 7.94 13.19 16.71
CA GLY A 106 8.85 12.38 17.52
C GLY A 106 8.76 10.88 17.26
N ARG A 107 8.05 10.46 16.20
CA ARG A 107 7.84 9.05 15.84
C ARG A 107 8.86 8.60 14.79
N ILE A 108 9.07 7.29 14.72
CA ILE A 108 9.92 6.69 13.70
C ILE A 108 9.25 6.84 12.32
N ALA A 109 9.92 7.53 11.40
CA ALA A 109 9.50 7.64 10.01
C ALA A 109 9.76 6.31 9.28
N GLN A 110 8.70 5.58 8.92
CA GLN A 110 8.83 4.32 8.18
C GLN A 110 9.20 4.58 6.72
N ASN A 111 10.13 3.76 6.19
CA ASN A 111 10.60 3.79 4.79
C ASN A 111 11.23 5.12 4.30
N ARG A 112 11.50 6.07 5.20
CA ARG A 112 12.23 7.30 4.88
C ARG A 112 13.73 7.06 4.94
N HIS A 113 14.46 7.63 3.98
CA HIS A 113 15.91 7.62 3.90
C HIS A 113 16.39 9.05 3.62
N TRP A 114 17.54 9.45 4.17
CA TRP A 114 18.15 10.71 3.76
C TRP A 114 18.78 10.58 2.36
N PRO A 115 18.71 11.63 1.53
CA PRO A 115 19.30 11.64 0.19
C PRO A 115 20.84 11.79 0.25
N ASP A 116 21.46 11.77 -0.93
CA ASP A 116 22.84 12.24 -1.18
C ASP A 116 23.90 11.70 -0.21
N HIS A 117 23.93 10.37 -0.03
CA HIS A 117 24.87 9.64 0.82
C HIS A 117 24.77 9.93 2.33
N LEU A 118 23.86 10.80 2.77
CA LEU A 118 23.74 11.18 4.18
C LEU A 118 23.29 10.01 5.05
N GLN A 119 22.39 9.15 4.54
CA GLN A 119 21.99 7.92 5.23
C GLN A 119 23.19 7.01 5.50
N THR A 120 23.98 6.76 4.46
CA THR A 120 25.18 5.93 4.52
C THR A 120 26.25 6.53 5.43
N ALA A 121 26.36 7.85 5.47
CA ALA A 121 27.24 8.56 6.41
C ALA A 121 26.81 8.38 7.88
N VAL A 122 25.52 8.44 8.20
CA VAL A 122 25.00 8.19 9.56
C VAL A 122 25.20 6.72 9.96
N GLU A 123 24.98 5.79 9.03
CA GLU A 123 25.26 4.37 9.26
C GLU A 123 26.75 4.14 9.57
N ALA A 124 27.64 4.72 8.77
CA ALA A 124 29.08 4.66 9.00
C ALA A 124 29.49 5.28 10.34
N LYS A 125 28.91 6.43 10.71
CA LYS A 125 29.12 7.09 12.01
C LYS A 125 28.83 6.18 13.19
N GLU A 126 27.76 5.39 13.10
CA GLU A 126 27.31 4.43 14.11
C GLU A 126 27.96 3.04 13.98
N GLY A 127 28.92 2.86 13.05
CA GLY A 127 29.62 1.59 12.84
C GLY A 127 28.77 0.51 12.15
N ILE A 128 27.72 0.90 11.45
CA ILE A 128 26.83 0.01 10.70
C ILE A 128 27.33 -0.11 9.27
N THR A 129 27.48 -1.34 8.76
CA THR A 129 27.80 -1.57 7.36
C THR A 129 26.63 -1.11 6.48
N PRO A 130 26.83 -0.12 5.59
CA PRO A 130 25.74 0.39 4.77
C PRO A 130 25.27 -0.68 3.79
N ASP A 131 23.96 -0.93 3.74
CA ASP A 131 23.33 -1.73 2.68
C ASP A 131 23.60 -1.05 1.31
N HIS A 132 23.54 -1.80 0.20
CA HIS A 132 23.75 -1.24 -1.14
C HIS A 132 22.85 -0.03 -1.39
N GLU A 133 23.46 1.12 -1.69
CA GLU A 133 22.75 2.38 -1.87
C GLU A 133 22.05 2.38 -3.24
N ALA A 134 20.73 2.34 -3.24
CA ALA A 134 19.93 2.52 -4.45
C ALA A 134 19.73 4.02 -4.68
N THR A 135 20.54 4.62 -5.55
CA THR A 135 20.38 6.02 -5.95
C THR A 135 19.16 6.17 -6.86
N VAL A 136 18.32 7.15 -6.58
CA VAL A 136 17.22 7.56 -7.47
C VAL A 136 17.81 8.43 -8.57
N LEU A 137 17.76 7.97 -9.82
CA LEU A 137 18.27 8.75 -10.96
C LEU A 137 17.25 9.77 -11.48
N GLY A 138 15.97 9.52 -11.22
CA GLY A 138 14.88 10.38 -11.64
C GLY A 138 13.55 9.93 -11.06
N SER A 139 12.68 10.90 -10.83
CA SER A 139 11.30 10.67 -10.40
C SER A 139 10.36 11.55 -11.21
N ILE A 140 9.22 10.99 -11.57
CA ILE A 140 8.13 11.75 -12.19
C ILE A 140 6.82 11.35 -11.53
N ALA A 141 6.00 12.35 -11.19
CA ALA A 141 4.65 12.10 -10.73
C ALA A 141 3.82 11.51 -11.89
N LEU A 142 3.01 10.49 -11.62
CA LEU A 142 2.21 9.87 -12.68
C LEU A 142 1.27 10.87 -13.35
N GLN A 143 0.74 11.85 -12.59
CA GLN A 143 -0.06 12.92 -13.16
C GLN A 143 0.72 13.70 -14.23
N HIS A 144 1.97 14.07 -13.92
CA HIS A 144 2.81 14.79 -14.87
C HIS A 144 3.19 13.91 -16.05
N TYR A 145 3.54 12.64 -15.81
CA TYR A 145 3.83 11.70 -16.90
C TYR A 145 2.68 11.57 -17.90
N LEU A 146 1.44 11.42 -17.39
CA LEU A 146 0.26 11.35 -18.24
C LEU A 146 0.02 12.67 -19.00
N SER A 147 0.31 13.82 -18.39
CA SER A 147 0.18 15.13 -19.06
C SER A 147 1.10 15.32 -20.27
N LEU A 148 2.12 14.48 -20.45
CA LEU A 148 3.00 14.51 -21.62
C LEU A 148 2.34 13.95 -22.88
N TYR A 149 1.24 13.20 -22.73
CA TYR A 149 0.53 12.61 -23.87
C TYR A 149 -0.41 13.65 -24.50
N PRO A 150 -0.37 13.84 -25.84
CA PRO A 150 -1.27 14.76 -26.53
C PRO A 150 -2.76 14.41 -26.38
N ILE A 151 -3.05 13.11 -26.24
CA ILE A 151 -4.40 12.57 -26.06
C ILE A 151 -4.35 11.57 -24.92
N ILE A 152 -5.24 11.73 -23.94
CA ILE A 152 -5.39 10.82 -22.81
C ILE A 152 -6.81 10.27 -22.82
N ALA A 153 -6.93 8.95 -22.81
CA ALA A 153 -8.19 8.24 -22.65
C ALA A 153 -8.00 7.08 -21.66
N GLY A 154 -9.09 6.66 -21.02
CA GLY A 154 -9.06 5.58 -20.04
C GLY A 154 -10.38 4.85 -19.99
N MET A 155 -10.33 3.58 -19.57
CA MET A 155 -11.51 2.74 -19.37
C MET A 155 -11.45 2.04 -18.02
N THR A 156 -12.58 1.99 -17.33
CA THR A 156 -12.74 1.23 -16.10
C THR A 156 -14.22 1.08 -15.76
N GLY A 157 -14.59 0.01 -15.06
CA GLY A 157 -15.97 -0.20 -14.60
C GLY A 157 -16.38 0.65 -13.39
N THR A 158 -15.46 1.42 -12.79
CA THR A 158 -15.72 2.13 -11.52
C THR A 158 -15.23 3.58 -11.49
N ALA A 159 -15.23 4.28 -12.65
CA ALA A 159 -14.80 5.68 -12.72
C ALA A 159 -15.81 6.68 -12.17
N LYS A 160 -17.11 6.35 -12.21
CA LYS A 160 -18.20 7.31 -11.93
C LYS A 160 -18.09 7.95 -10.54
N THR A 161 -17.81 7.15 -9.52
CA THR A 161 -17.65 7.59 -8.13
C THR A 161 -16.45 8.53 -7.94
N SER A 162 -15.42 8.41 -8.78
CA SER A 162 -14.20 9.23 -8.75
C SER A 162 -14.16 10.26 -9.89
N SER A 163 -15.31 10.59 -10.49
CA SER A 163 -15.37 11.50 -11.64
C SER A 163 -14.92 12.93 -11.33
N GLY A 164 -15.15 13.40 -10.10
CA GLY A 164 -14.65 14.69 -9.62
C GLY A 164 -13.12 14.75 -9.64
N GLU A 165 -12.47 13.81 -8.96
CA GLU A 165 -10.99 13.68 -8.93
C GLU A 165 -10.40 13.54 -10.34
N ILE A 166 -11.00 12.70 -11.19
CA ILE A 166 -10.48 12.48 -12.55
C ILE A 166 -10.54 13.77 -13.37
N ARG A 167 -11.62 14.55 -13.25
CA ARG A 167 -11.79 15.82 -13.94
C ARG A 167 -10.84 16.89 -13.38
N GLU A 168 -10.67 16.96 -12.08
CA GLU A 168 -9.80 17.93 -11.43
C GLU A 168 -8.33 17.70 -11.79
N PHE A 169 -7.84 16.46 -11.61
CA PHE A 169 -6.41 16.16 -11.78
C PHE A 169 -6.00 15.91 -13.23
N TYR A 170 -6.88 15.33 -14.06
CA TYR A 170 -6.55 14.94 -15.43
C TYR A 170 -7.32 15.70 -16.50
N ARG A 171 -8.34 16.49 -16.13
CA ARG A 171 -9.22 17.21 -17.07
C ARG A 171 -9.90 16.26 -18.07
N ILE A 172 -10.22 15.05 -17.60
CA ILE A 172 -10.91 14.02 -18.40
C ILE A 172 -12.34 13.88 -17.87
N GLU A 173 -13.31 13.91 -18.78
CA GLU A 173 -14.71 13.64 -18.45
C GLU A 173 -14.97 12.13 -18.34
N VAL A 174 -15.84 11.75 -17.39
CA VAL A 174 -16.24 10.36 -17.19
C VAL A 174 -17.61 10.14 -17.78
N VAL A 175 -17.66 9.37 -18.87
CA VAL A 175 -18.90 8.93 -19.52
C VAL A 175 -19.22 7.51 -19.05
N GLU A 176 -20.45 7.33 -18.56
CA GLU A 176 -20.96 6.01 -18.17
C GLU A 176 -21.58 5.33 -19.38
N ILE A 177 -21.01 4.19 -19.78
CA ILE A 177 -21.51 3.39 -20.90
C ILE A 177 -22.53 2.38 -20.35
N PRO A 178 -23.77 2.33 -20.89
CA PRO A 178 -24.75 1.32 -20.48
C PRO A 178 -24.22 -0.11 -20.63
N THR A 179 -24.64 -1.00 -19.74
CA THR A 179 -24.26 -2.41 -19.84
C THR A 179 -24.95 -3.07 -21.03
N ASN A 180 -24.27 -4.03 -21.68
CA ASN A 180 -24.85 -4.80 -22.80
C ASN A 180 -26.13 -5.54 -22.41
N LYS A 181 -26.17 -6.06 -21.19
CA LYS A 181 -27.36 -6.69 -20.59
C LYS A 181 -27.60 -6.10 -19.20
N PRO A 182 -28.86 -5.96 -18.76
CA PRO A 182 -29.16 -5.52 -17.40
C PRO A 182 -28.52 -6.43 -16.35
N SER A 183 -27.96 -5.83 -15.31
CA SER A 183 -27.44 -6.60 -14.17
C SER A 183 -28.60 -7.11 -13.32
N VAL A 184 -28.62 -8.42 -13.06
CA VAL A 184 -29.55 -9.08 -12.11
C VAL A 184 -28.84 -9.54 -10.84
N ARG A 185 -27.60 -9.07 -10.61
CA ARG A 185 -26.81 -9.37 -9.41
C ARG A 185 -27.50 -8.85 -8.15
N ILE A 186 -27.49 -9.66 -7.10
CA ILE A 186 -28.02 -9.31 -5.79
C ILE A 186 -26.87 -8.87 -4.88
N ASP A 187 -26.86 -7.59 -4.52
CA ASP A 187 -25.90 -7.03 -3.58
C ASP A 187 -26.48 -7.02 -2.16
N HIS A 188 -26.07 -7.99 -1.33
CA HIS A 188 -26.55 -8.12 0.05
C HIS A 188 -25.96 -7.02 0.95
N PRO A 189 -26.69 -6.62 2.02
CA PRO A 189 -26.15 -5.70 3.02
C PRO A 189 -24.92 -6.29 3.70
N HIS A 190 -24.06 -5.40 4.21
CA HIS A 190 -22.87 -5.81 4.96
C HIS A 190 -23.26 -6.51 6.26
N ARG A 191 -22.51 -7.54 6.66
CA ARG A 191 -22.61 -8.18 7.97
C ARG A 191 -21.48 -7.69 8.87
N ILE A 192 -21.82 -7.09 10.00
CA ILE A 192 -20.87 -6.43 10.89
C ILE A 192 -20.60 -7.29 12.11
N PHE A 193 -19.34 -7.38 12.52
CA PHE A 193 -18.88 -8.15 13.67
C PHE A 193 -17.94 -7.31 14.55
N THR A 194 -17.85 -7.62 15.83
CA THR A 194 -16.93 -7.00 16.77
C THR A 194 -15.64 -7.80 16.85
N ASN A 195 -15.74 -9.14 16.81
CA ASN A 195 -14.61 -10.05 16.94
C ASN A 195 -14.36 -10.87 15.67
N ILE A 196 -13.11 -11.29 15.51
CA ILE A 196 -12.65 -12.01 14.31
C ILE A 196 -13.19 -13.45 14.24
N LYS A 197 -13.34 -14.13 15.38
CA LYS A 197 -13.79 -15.53 15.41
C LYS A 197 -15.22 -15.66 14.89
N ALA A 198 -16.11 -14.76 15.29
CA ALA A 198 -17.50 -14.69 14.84
C ALA A 198 -17.58 -14.32 13.35
N LYS A 199 -16.81 -13.31 12.91
CA LYS A 199 -16.71 -12.93 11.49
C LYS A 199 -16.35 -14.14 10.62
N GLU A 200 -15.27 -14.83 10.98
CA GLU A 200 -14.76 -15.97 10.21
C GLU A 200 -15.73 -17.16 10.28
N LYS A 201 -16.27 -17.50 11.46
CA LYS A 201 -17.28 -18.57 11.60
C LYS A 201 -18.50 -18.30 10.71
N ALA A 202 -19.00 -17.06 10.67
CA ALA A 202 -20.13 -16.68 9.84
C ALA A 202 -19.80 -16.70 8.34
N LEU A 203 -18.59 -16.25 7.95
CA LEU A 203 -18.12 -16.31 6.56
C LEU A 203 -18.02 -17.77 6.08
N ILE A 204 -17.39 -18.65 6.86
CA ILE A 204 -17.22 -20.07 6.50
C ILE A 204 -18.57 -20.76 6.38
N ARG A 205 -19.54 -20.46 7.28
CA ARG A 205 -20.92 -20.95 7.17
C ARG A 205 -21.59 -20.53 5.84
N GLU A 206 -21.35 -19.32 5.34
CA GLU A 206 -21.89 -18.90 4.03
C GLU A 206 -21.19 -19.61 2.87
N VAL A 207 -19.85 -19.75 2.94
CA VAL A 207 -19.07 -20.49 1.93
C VAL A 207 -19.58 -21.92 1.84
N LYS A 208 -19.80 -22.59 2.97
CA LYS A 208 -20.35 -23.94 3.04
C LYS A 208 -21.73 -24.04 2.41
N LYS A 209 -22.65 -23.13 2.76
CA LYS A 209 -23.99 -23.10 2.17
C LYS A 209 -23.96 -22.91 0.66
N ALA A 210 -23.07 -22.05 0.16
CA ALA A 210 -22.89 -21.81 -1.27
C ALA A 210 -22.28 -23.03 -1.97
N ASN A 211 -21.24 -23.62 -1.39
CA ASN A 211 -20.59 -24.81 -1.94
C ASN A 211 -21.54 -26.01 -1.97
N GLN A 212 -22.35 -26.24 -0.93
CA GLN A 212 -23.36 -27.32 -0.88
C GLN A 212 -24.43 -27.23 -1.97
N LYS A 213 -24.73 -26.04 -2.49
CA LYS A 213 -25.64 -25.85 -3.63
C LYS A 213 -24.91 -25.83 -4.98
N GLY A 214 -23.60 -26.09 -5.02
CA GLY A 214 -22.78 -26.04 -6.23
C GLY A 214 -22.43 -24.63 -6.71
N GLN A 215 -22.57 -23.61 -5.87
CA GLN A 215 -22.30 -22.22 -6.24
C GLN A 215 -20.80 -21.89 -6.06
N PRO A 216 -20.12 -21.36 -7.10
CA PRO A 216 -18.75 -20.89 -6.96
C PRO A 216 -18.66 -19.65 -6.06
N VAL A 217 -17.57 -19.57 -5.29
CA VAL A 217 -17.32 -18.49 -4.33
C VAL A 217 -15.96 -17.85 -4.59
N LEU A 218 -15.95 -16.52 -4.70
CA LEU A 218 -14.74 -15.70 -4.72
C LEU A 218 -14.65 -14.87 -3.42
N ILE A 219 -13.63 -15.12 -2.61
CA ILE A 219 -13.38 -14.43 -1.34
C ILE A 219 -12.27 -13.40 -1.54
N GLY A 220 -12.59 -12.11 -1.47
CA GLY A 220 -11.61 -11.01 -1.52
C GLY A 220 -11.17 -10.59 -0.13
N THR A 221 -9.88 -10.75 0.17
CA THR A 221 -9.26 -10.39 1.46
C THR A 221 -8.41 -9.12 1.36
N LEU A 222 -8.02 -8.54 2.48
CA LEU A 222 -7.19 -7.30 2.50
C LEU A 222 -5.68 -7.59 2.50
N SER A 223 -5.28 -8.78 2.94
CA SER A 223 -3.87 -9.15 3.08
C SER A 223 -3.62 -10.62 2.72
N VAL A 224 -2.37 -10.93 2.37
CA VAL A 224 -1.91 -12.30 2.08
C VAL A 224 -2.06 -13.20 3.30
N GLN A 225 -1.70 -12.70 4.48
CA GLN A 225 -1.82 -13.45 5.74
C GLN A 225 -3.28 -13.81 6.04
N GLU A 226 -4.23 -12.90 5.76
CA GLU A 226 -5.66 -13.20 5.86
C GLU A 226 -6.10 -14.22 4.82
N SER A 227 -5.60 -14.15 3.57
CA SER A 227 -5.91 -15.15 2.54
C SER A 227 -5.48 -16.55 2.94
N GLU A 228 -4.23 -16.71 3.40
CA GLU A 228 -3.69 -18.00 3.83
C GLU A 228 -4.47 -18.57 5.02
N ARG A 229 -4.77 -17.73 6.03
CA ARG A 229 -5.56 -18.14 7.19
C ARG A 229 -6.99 -18.55 6.81
N LEU A 230 -7.65 -17.80 5.93
CA LEU A 230 -9.02 -18.10 5.50
C LEU A 230 -9.10 -19.30 4.56
N ALA A 231 -8.03 -19.66 3.86
CA ALA A 231 -8.01 -20.84 3.01
C ALA A 231 -7.93 -22.15 3.82
N GLN A 232 -7.26 -22.14 4.99
CA GLN A 232 -7.12 -23.32 5.85
C GLN A 232 -8.44 -23.76 6.49
N LYS A 233 -9.32 -22.80 6.86
CA LYS A 233 -10.55 -23.13 7.61
C LYS A 233 -11.61 -23.90 6.81
N PRO A 234 -11.91 -23.56 5.53
CA PRO A 234 -12.78 -24.39 4.71
C PRO A 234 -12.18 -25.78 4.45
N GLU A 235 -10.85 -25.91 4.38
CA GLU A 235 -10.19 -27.20 4.19
C GLU A 235 -10.44 -28.15 5.37
N GLU A 236 -10.48 -27.63 6.60
CA GLU A 236 -10.91 -28.38 7.80
C GLU A 236 -12.36 -28.92 7.67
N GLU A 237 -13.19 -28.26 6.86
CA GLU A 237 -14.56 -28.69 6.56
C GLU A 237 -14.67 -29.50 5.24
N GLY A 238 -13.54 -29.88 4.64
CA GLY A 238 -13.49 -30.67 3.40
C GLY A 238 -13.69 -29.86 2.11
N ILE A 239 -13.68 -28.53 2.19
CA ILE A 239 -13.85 -27.63 1.04
C ILE A 239 -12.48 -27.19 0.53
N ARG A 240 -12.08 -27.68 -0.65
CA ARG A 240 -10.80 -27.31 -1.27
C ARG A 240 -10.82 -25.83 -1.70
N CYS A 241 -9.84 -25.06 -1.22
CA CYS A 241 -9.66 -23.66 -1.59
C CYS A 241 -8.47 -23.46 -2.53
N ARG A 242 -8.58 -22.47 -3.43
CA ARG A 242 -7.46 -21.97 -4.25
C ARG A 242 -7.08 -20.57 -3.76
N VAL A 243 -5.79 -20.28 -3.58
CA VAL A 243 -5.33 -18.98 -3.05
C VAL A 243 -4.53 -18.21 -4.10
N LEU A 244 -4.85 -16.92 -4.28
CA LEU A 244 -4.19 -15.99 -5.18
C LEU A 244 -3.59 -14.83 -4.38
N ASN A 245 -2.27 -14.72 -4.39
CA ASN A 245 -1.53 -13.81 -3.51
C ASN A 245 -0.85 -12.63 -4.26
N ALA A 246 -1.19 -12.40 -5.53
CA ALA A 246 -0.58 -11.38 -6.39
C ALA A 246 0.96 -11.51 -6.51
N ARG A 247 1.46 -12.76 -6.54
CA ARG A 247 2.90 -13.05 -6.67
C ARG A 247 3.29 -13.57 -8.05
N ASN A 248 2.38 -14.24 -8.76
CA ASN A 248 2.69 -14.86 -10.05
C ASN A 248 1.54 -14.69 -11.06
N ASP A 249 1.67 -13.70 -11.93
CA ASP A 249 0.57 -13.23 -12.77
C ASP A 249 0.06 -14.30 -13.75
N GLU A 250 0.92 -15.10 -14.39
CA GLU A 250 0.47 -16.07 -15.41
C GLU A 250 -0.28 -17.27 -14.81
N MET A 251 0.22 -17.83 -13.70
CA MET A 251 -0.46 -18.94 -13.03
C MET A 251 -1.75 -18.47 -12.35
N GLU A 252 -1.74 -17.28 -11.74
CA GLU A 252 -2.93 -16.70 -11.12
C GLU A 252 -4.03 -16.41 -12.14
N VAL A 253 -3.67 -15.99 -13.36
CA VAL A 253 -4.61 -15.81 -14.47
C VAL A 253 -5.35 -17.12 -14.82
N LYS A 254 -4.63 -18.24 -14.92
CA LYS A 254 -5.25 -19.55 -15.20
C LYS A 254 -6.15 -20.01 -14.05
N MET A 255 -5.74 -19.74 -12.81
CA MET A 255 -6.51 -20.13 -11.63
C MET A 255 -7.80 -19.32 -11.47
N ILE A 256 -7.75 -18.00 -11.68
CA ILE A 256 -8.93 -17.13 -11.55
C ILE A 256 -9.95 -17.38 -12.67
N ALA A 257 -9.51 -17.73 -13.88
CA ALA A 257 -10.42 -18.10 -14.98
C ALA A 257 -11.30 -19.32 -14.61
N ARG A 258 -10.77 -20.20 -13.75
CA ARG A 258 -11.45 -21.38 -13.23
C ARG A 258 -12.26 -21.13 -11.94
N ALA A 259 -12.32 -19.89 -11.45
CA ALA A 259 -13.07 -19.55 -10.23
C ALA A 259 -14.59 -19.64 -10.42
N GLY A 260 -15.08 -19.71 -11.67
CA GLY A 260 -16.50 -19.89 -11.99
C GLY A 260 -16.92 -21.34 -12.23
N GLU A 261 -16.02 -22.32 -12.04
CA GLU A 261 -16.36 -23.75 -12.07
C GLU A 261 -17.32 -24.09 -10.91
N PRO A 262 -18.24 -25.07 -11.06
CA PRO A 262 -19.08 -25.52 -9.95
C PRO A 262 -18.26 -25.84 -8.70
N GLU A 263 -18.80 -25.48 -7.53
CA GLU A 263 -18.19 -25.75 -6.22
C GLU A 263 -16.82 -25.07 -5.98
N ALA A 264 -16.28 -24.32 -6.94
CA ALA A 264 -14.97 -23.69 -6.80
C ALA A 264 -14.98 -22.62 -5.70
N VAL A 265 -14.02 -22.72 -4.77
CA VAL A 265 -13.77 -21.69 -3.76
C VAL A 265 -12.40 -21.08 -3.99
N THR A 266 -12.38 -19.79 -4.31
CA THR A 266 -11.14 -19.05 -4.62
C THR A 266 -10.98 -17.90 -3.64
N VAL A 267 -9.84 -17.82 -2.97
CA VAL A 267 -9.43 -16.72 -2.08
C VAL A 267 -8.44 -15.84 -2.84
N SER A 268 -8.73 -14.55 -2.94
CA SER A 268 -7.92 -13.56 -3.66
C SER A 268 -7.52 -12.43 -2.72
N THR A 269 -6.21 -12.19 -2.59
CA THR A 269 -5.71 -11.03 -1.87
C THR A 269 -5.97 -9.76 -2.68
N ASN A 270 -6.67 -8.80 -2.08
CA ASN A 270 -7.07 -7.51 -2.66
C ASN A 270 -7.83 -7.64 -3.98
N MET A 271 -7.09 -7.64 -5.08
CA MET A 271 -7.62 -7.75 -6.44
C MET A 271 -6.73 -8.66 -7.31
N ALA A 272 -6.08 -9.66 -6.73
CA ALA A 272 -5.32 -10.66 -7.49
C ALA A 272 -6.22 -11.28 -8.59
N GLY A 273 -5.66 -11.48 -9.79
CA GLY A 273 -6.43 -11.82 -10.98
C GLY A 273 -7.20 -10.64 -11.60
N ARG A 274 -6.71 -9.40 -11.46
CA ARG A 274 -7.28 -8.22 -12.15
C ARG A 274 -7.17 -8.36 -13.66
N GLY A 275 -8.25 -7.97 -14.35
CA GLY A 275 -8.32 -8.04 -15.82
C GLY A 275 -8.79 -9.38 -16.39
N VAL A 276 -8.78 -10.46 -15.59
CA VAL A 276 -9.26 -11.77 -16.04
C VAL A 276 -10.77 -11.91 -15.85
N ASP A 277 -11.40 -12.54 -16.83
CA ASP A 277 -12.83 -12.85 -16.80
C ASP A 277 -13.12 -14.14 -16.05
N ILE A 278 -14.14 -14.14 -15.19
CA ILE A 278 -14.61 -15.32 -14.45
C ILE A 278 -15.91 -15.74 -15.09
N ARG A 279 -15.81 -16.69 -16.03
CA ARG A 279 -16.96 -17.23 -16.74
C ARG A 279 -17.63 -18.30 -15.90
N LEU A 280 -18.97 -18.25 -15.81
CA LEU A 280 -19.75 -19.27 -15.10
C LEU A 280 -19.64 -20.60 -15.84
N GLY A 281 -19.35 -21.68 -15.12
CA GLY A 281 -19.13 -23.01 -15.68
C GLY A 281 -17.70 -23.26 -16.18
N GLY A 282 -16.74 -22.42 -15.78
CA GLY A 282 -15.32 -22.53 -16.16
C GLY A 282 -15.01 -21.95 -17.54
N GLU A 283 -13.79 -22.17 -18.03
CA GLU A 283 -13.24 -21.55 -19.24
C GLU A 283 -14.09 -21.83 -20.51
N ASN A 284 -14.65 -23.04 -20.60
CA ASN A 284 -15.46 -23.49 -21.73
C ASN A 284 -16.99 -23.39 -21.49
N GLU A 285 -17.43 -22.83 -20.36
CA GLU A 285 -18.85 -22.65 -19.99
C GLU A 285 -19.70 -23.93 -20.01
N GLN A 286 -19.09 -25.12 -20.03
CA GLN A 286 -19.80 -26.40 -20.16
C GLN A 286 -20.80 -26.63 -19.02
N GLU A 287 -20.44 -26.18 -17.81
CA GLU A 287 -21.26 -26.34 -16.60
C GLU A 287 -22.05 -25.07 -16.25
N LYS A 288 -22.12 -24.10 -17.18
CA LYS A 288 -22.72 -22.78 -16.93
C LYS A 288 -24.16 -22.90 -16.46
N ALA A 289 -24.95 -23.77 -17.08
CA ALA A 289 -26.34 -23.97 -16.69
C ALA A 289 -26.49 -24.44 -15.23
N GLY A 290 -25.57 -25.26 -14.74
CA GLY A 290 -25.54 -25.68 -13.33
C GLY A 290 -25.22 -24.51 -12.40
N VAL A 291 -24.18 -23.74 -12.74
CA VAL A 291 -23.74 -22.58 -11.95
C VAL A 291 -24.80 -21.47 -11.93
N VAL A 292 -25.48 -21.22 -13.05
CA VAL A 292 -26.58 -20.26 -13.14
C VAL A 292 -27.74 -20.69 -12.23
N ARG A 293 -28.09 -21.99 -12.21
CA ARG A 293 -29.14 -22.53 -11.32
C ARG A 293 -28.76 -22.44 -9.84
N SER A 294 -27.47 -22.52 -9.49
CA SER A 294 -27.00 -22.37 -8.10
C SER A 294 -26.89 -20.91 -7.63
N GLY A 295 -27.18 -19.95 -8.52
CA GLY A 295 -27.22 -18.51 -8.22
C GLY A 295 -26.05 -17.71 -8.82
N GLY A 296 -25.24 -18.30 -9.69
CA GLY A 296 -24.08 -17.66 -10.31
C GLY A 296 -22.91 -17.47 -9.35
N LEU A 297 -21.96 -16.61 -9.68
CA LEU A 297 -20.79 -16.36 -8.83
C LEU A 297 -21.19 -15.61 -7.55
N TYR A 298 -20.79 -16.13 -6.38
CA TYR A 298 -20.93 -15.43 -5.10
C TYR A 298 -19.61 -14.78 -4.71
N VAL A 299 -19.61 -13.45 -4.60
CA VAL A 299 -18.44 -12.67 -4.18
C VAL A 299 -18.56 -12.27 -2.72
N ILE A 300 -17.57 -12.63 -1.92
CA ILE A 300 -17.50 -12.30 -0.50
C ILE A 300 -16.31 -11.37 -0.25
N GLY A 301 -16.54 -10.19 0.32
CA GLY A 301 -15.46 -9.32 0.83
C GLY A 301 -15.26 -9.49 2.34
N THR A 302 -14.02 -9.46 2.83
CA THR A 302 -13.71 -9.73 4.25
C THR A 302 -13.40 -8.49 5.09
N GLY A 303 -13.56 -7.30 4.52
CA GLY A 303 -13.41 -6.04 5.24
C GLY A 303 -13.78 -4.82 4.39
N LEU A 304 -13.72 -3.65 5.00
CA LEU A 304 -13.89 -2.36 4.33
C LEU A 304 -12.60 -1.94 3.63
N HIS A 305 -12.75 -1.30 2.48
CA HIS A 305 -11.63 -0.70 1.77
C HIS A 305 -11.60 0.82 1.96
N GLU A 306 -10.44 1.43 1.76
CA GLU A 306 -10.28 2.90 1.77
C GLU A 306 -11.20 3.60 0.77
N SER A 307 -11.67 2.88 -0.25
CA SER A 307 -12.59 3.40 -1.25
C SER A 307 -13.62 2.36 -1.69
N GLN A 308 -14.87 2.82 -1.82
CA GLN A 308 -15.99 2.11 -2.44
C GLN A 308 -15.66 1.63 -3.85
N ARG A 309 -14.75 2.33 -4.56
CA ARG A 309 -14.28 1.92 -5.89
C ARG A 309 -13.64 0.53 -5.87
N ILE A 310 -12.97 0.16 -4.79
CA ILE A 310 -12.31 -1.16 -4.66
C ILE A 310 -13.36 -2.23 -4.37
N GLU A 311 -14.32 -1.93 -3.48
CA GLU A 311 -15.44 -2.83 -3.21
C GLU A 311 -16.28 -3.09 -4.47
N ASN A 312 -16.58 -2.04 -5.25
CA ASN A 312 -17.32 -2.17 -6.51
C ASN A 312 -16.54 -2.94 -7.57
N GLN A 313 -15.21 -2.87 -7.58
CA GLN A 313 -14.38 -3.72 -8.44
C GLN A 313 -14.49 -5.19 -8.07
N LEU A 314 -14.54 -5.50 -6.78
CA LEU A 314 -14.74 -6.86 -6.29
C LEU A 314 -16.17 -7.34 -6.61
N ARG A 315 -17.21 -6.56 -6.29
CA ARG A 315 -18.62 -6.86 -6.63
C ARG A 315 -18.83 -7.10 -8.13
N GLY A 316 -18.18 -6.29 -8.96
CA GLY A 316 -18.22 -6.37 -10.42
C GLY A 316 -17.62 -7.64 -11.02
N ARG A 317 -16.99 -8.51 -10.21
CA ARG A 317 -16.59 -9.86 -10.63
C ARG A 317 -17.78 -10.80 -10.83
N ALA A 318 -18.89 -10.54 -10.16
CA ALA A 318 -20.16 -11.26 -10.35
C ALA A 318 -21.15 -10.46 -11.20
N GLY A 319 -22.13 -11.16 -11.77
CA GLY A 319 -23.23 -10.55 -12.54
C GLY A 319 -22.85 -10.08 -13.94
N ARG A 320 -21.85 -10.69 -14.57
CA ARG A 320 -21.36 -10.28 -15.90
C ARG A 320 -22.36 -10.69 -16.98
N GLN A 321 -22.52 -9.85 -18.00
CA GLN A 321 -23.42 -10.12 -19.13
C GLN A 321 -24.85 -10.53 -18.71
N GLY A 322 -25.36 -9.96 -17.61
CA GLY A 322 -26.69 -10.28 -17.08
C GLY A 322 -26.80 -11.66 -16.42
N ASP A 323 -25.68 -12.34 -16.16
CA ASP A 323 -25.66 -13.57 -15.38
C ASP A 323 -26.16 -13.29 -13.94
N PRO A 324 -26.77 -14.28 -13.27
CA PRO A 324 -27.02 -14.17 -11.83
C PRO A 324 -25.70 -14.10 -11.06
N GLY A 325 -25.79 -13.55 -9.87
CA GLY A 325 -24.66 -13.48 -8.96
C GLY A 325 -25.06 -12.82 -7.67
N GLU A 326 -24.24 -13.03 -6.64
CA GLU A 326 -24.49 -12.49 -5.32
C GLU A 326 -23.24 -11.81 -4.80
N THR A 327 -23.39 -10.78 -3.97
CA THR A 327 -22.25 -10.19 -3.27
C THR A 327 -22.58 -9.93 -1.80
N ARG A 328 -21.62 -10.10 -0.90
CA ARG A 328 -21.78 -9.77 0.53
C ARG A 328 -20.42 -9.41 1.14
N PHE A 329 -20.41 -8.44 2.05
CA PHE A 329 -19.19 -8.09 2.79
C PHE A 329 -19.35 -8.41 4.27
N PHE A 330 -18.26 -8.91 4.86
CA PHE A 330 -18.11 -9.22 6.27
C PHE A 330 -17.14 -8.22 6.88
N ILE A 331 -17.62 -7.34 7.73
CA ILE A 331 -16.83 -6.23 8.29
C ILE A 331 -16.61 -6.50 9.77
N ARG A 332 -15.40 -6.27 10.26
CA ARG A 332 -15.15 -6.22 11.71
C ARG A 332 -14.89 -4.78 12.16
N LEU A 333 -15.55 -4.35 13.23
CA LEU A 333 -15.39 -3.00 13.81
C LEU A 333 -13.98 -2.76 14.38
N GLU A 334 -13.24 -3.82 14.65
CA GLU A 334 -11.84 -3.78 15.04
C GLU A 334 -10.85 -3.92 13.87
N ASP A 335 -11.33 -3.91 12.61
CA ASP A 335 -10.42 -3.89 11.46
C ASP A 335 -9.63 -2.58 11.39
N GLU A 336 -8.41 -2.69 10.85
CA GLU A 336 -7.40 -1.61 10.87
C GLU A 336 -7.95 -0.29 10.36
N LEU A 337 -8.72 -0.31 9.26
CA LEU A 337 -9.29 0.89 8.68
C LEU A 337 -10.29 1.58 9.63
N VAL A 338 -11.16 0.80 10.27
CA VAL A 338 -12.18 1.31 11.20
C VAL A 338 -11.49 1.96 12.39
N LYS A 339 -10.47 1.29 12.94
CA LYS A 339 -9.66 1.80 14.07
C LYS A 339 -8.82 3.01 13.71
N LYS A 340 -8.17 3.00 12.54
CA LYS A 340 -7.30 4.09 12.05
C LYS A 340 -8.04 5.42 11.98
N TYR A 341 -9.30 5.40 11.55
CA TYR A 341 -10.15 6.58 11.44
C TYR A 341 -11.15 6.73 12.60
N GLN A 342 -10.98 5.95 13.67
CA GLN A 342 -11.79 6.00 14.90
C GLN A 342 -13.31 5.86 14.64
N LEU A 343 -13.71 5.17 13.57
CA LEU A 343 -15.12 5.00 13.22
C LEU A 343 -15.85 4.14 14.27
N ASP A 344 -15.11 3.28 14.96
CA ASP A 344 -15.61 2.46 16.06
C ASP A 344 -16.06 3.31 17.26
N SER A 345 -15.41 4.46 17.51
CA SER A 345 -15.78 5.39 18.59
C SER A 345 -17.13 6.09 18.36
N LEU A 346 -17.56 6.18 17.09
CA LEU A 346 -18.84 6.76 16.70
C LEU A 346 -20.00 5.77 16.87
N ILE A 347 -19.70 4.49 17.10
CA ILE A 347 -20.68 3.43 17.27
C ILE A 347 -20.98 3.28 18.77
N PRO A 348 -22.25 3.42 19.21
CA PRO A 348 -22.62 3.23 20.61
C PRO A 348 -22.23 1.86 21.17
N LEU A 349 -21.79 1.82 22.45
CA LEU A 349 -21.35 0.60 23.14
C LEU A 349 -22.39 -0.54 23.15
N LYS A 350 -23.68 -0.23 23.04
CA LYS A 350 -24.76 -1.23 22.91
C LYS A 350 -24.58 -2.18 21.72
N TYR A 351 -23.80 -1.78 20.71
CA TYR A 351 -23.47 -2.59 19.53
C TYR A 351 -22.17 -3.41 19.68
N TYR A 352 -21.58 -3.45 20.89
CA TYR A 352 -20.39 -4.23 21.21
C TYR A 352 -20.70 -5.35 22.22
N PRO A 353 -21.48 -6.38 21.84
CA PRO A 353 -21.72 -7.51 22.73
C PRO A 353 -20.42 -8.29 22.99
N PRO A 354 -20.13 -8.68 24.25
CA PRO A 354 -18.88 -9.36 24.61
C PRO A 354 -18.72 -10.74 23.95
N ASN A 355 -19.83 -11.46 23.73
CA ASN A 355 -19.86 -12.78 23.09
C ASN A 355 -20.74 -12.73 21.84
N GLN A 356 -20.31 -11.98 20.83
CA GLN A 356 -21.03 -11.92 19.57
C GLN A 356 -20.89 -13.23 18.78
N GLU A 357 -22.01 -13.88 18.44
CA GLU A 357 -22.05 -14.96 17.44
C GLU A 357 -22.72 -14.53 16.12
N ASP A 358 -23.79 -13.74 16.23
CA ASP A 358 -24.57 -13.23 15.09
C ASP A 358 -24.16 -11.79 14.73
N PRO A 359 -24.29 -11.37 13.45
CA PRO A 359 -23.88 -10.03 13.03
C PRO A 359 -24.66 -8.92 13.77
N VAL A 360 -24.03 -7.76 13.92
CA VAL A 360 -24.69 -6.56 14.43
C VAL A 360 -25.69 -6.12 13.37
N ASP A 361 -26.97 -6.35 13.65
CA ASP A 361 -28.06 -5.90 12.78
C ASP A 361 -28.54 -4.53 13.22
N SER A 362 -27.91 -3.48 12.68
CA SER A 362 -28.31 -2.09 12.93
C SER A 362 -28.10 -1.21 11.70
N PRO A 363 -29.18 -0.61 11.16
CA PRO A 363 -29.09 0.38 10.11
C PRO A 363 -28.24 1.61 10.51
N GLU A 364 -28.19 1.94 11.80
CA GLU A 364 -27.38 3.05 12.32
C GLU A 364 -25.89 2.78 12.09
N VAL A 365 -25.43 1.56 12.40
CA VAL A 365 -24.01 1.18 12.26
C VAL A 365 -23.59 1.17 10.79
N LEU A 366 -24.44 0.64 9.90
CA LEU A 366 -24.19 0.67 8.46
C LEU A 366 -24.07 2.11 7.93
N LYS A 367 -24.93 3.02 8.39
CA LYS A 367 -24.86 4.44 8.01
C LYS A 367 -23.56 5.09 8.47
N VAL A 368 -23.12 4.81 9.70
CA VAL A 368 -21.87 5.34 10.27
C VAL A 368 -20.67 4.86 9.44
N LEU A 369 -20.59 3.56 9.14
CA LEU A 369 -19.50 3.00 8.34
C LEU A 369 -19.49 3.57 6.91
N ALA A 370 -20.65 3.65 6.26
CA ALA A 370 -20.75 4.22 4.91
C ALA A 370 -20.42 5.72 4.87
N HIS A 371 -20.75 6.46 5.93
CA HIS A 371 -20.37 7.86 6.05
C HIS A 371 -18.86 8.02 6.30
N GLY A 372 -18.31 7.25 7.22
CA GLY A 372 -16.87 7.23 7.51
C GLY A 372 -16.04 6.90 6.28
N GLN A 373 -16.46 5.92 5.48
CA GLN A 373 -15.78 5.57 4.23
C GLN A 373 -15.77 6.73 3.22
N ARG A 374 -16.87 7.48 3.07
CA ARG A 374 -16.92 8.66 2.20
C ARG A 374 -15.97 9.78 2.67
N ILE A 375 -15.85 9.98 3.99
CA ILE A 375 -14.90 10.94 4.56
C ILE A 375 -13.46 10.48 4.27
N ILE A 376 -13.17 9.20 4.46
CA ILE A 376 -11.85 8.62 4.16
C ILE A 376 -11.50 8.82 2.69
N GLU A 377 -12.44 8.57 1.77
CA GLU A 377 -12.25 8.82 0.34
C GLU A 377 -11.91 10.28 0.05
N GLY A 378 -12.71 11.23 0.56
CA GLY A 378 -12.46 12.65 0.38
C GLY A 378 -11.10 13.09 0.92
N TYR A 379 -10.78 12.69 2.15
CA TYR A 379 -9.48 12.99 2.77
C TYR A 379 -8.31 12.45 1.95
N LEU A 380 -8.44 11.25 1.39
CA LEU A 380 -7.40 10.65 0.60
C LEU A 380 -7.30 11.21 -0.83
N GLY A 381 -8.38 11.78 -1.36
CA GLY A 381 -8.37 12.62 -2.56
C GLY A 381 -7.63 13.93 -2.31
N ASP A 382 -7.93 14.59 -1.18
CA ASP A 382 -7.31 15.85 -0.77
C ASP A 382 -5.85 15.68 -0.34
N SER A 383 -5.44 14.54 0.23
CA SER A 383 -4.04 14.28 0.64
C SER A 383 -3.04 14.26 -0.53
N GLY A 384 -3.51 14.33 -1.78
CA GLY A 384 -2.68 14.66 -2.95
C GLY A 384 -2.24 16.13 -2.99
N GLY A 385 -2.86 17.00 -2.18
CA GLY A 385 -2.52 18.39 -1.91
C GLY A 385 -2.64 18.68 -0.42
N SER A 386 -1.55 18.53 0.32
CA SER A 386 -1.33 18.93 1.72
C SER A 386 -2.49 19.67 2.42
N ASN A 387 -3.21 19.02 3.34
CA ASN A 387 -3.66 19.63 4.60
C ASN A 387 -4.26 18.60 5.56
N GLY A 388 -3.65 18.47 6.74
CA GLY A 388 -4.20 17.75 7.87
C GLY A 388 -5.11 18.65 8.70
N ASN A 389 -6.39 18.29 8.78
CA ASN A 389 -7.14 18.28 10.03
C ASN A 389 -8.44 17.52 9.82
N ILE A 390 -8.53 16.38 10.48
CA ILE A 390 -9.67 15.46 10.43
C ILE A 390 -10.57 15.86 11.60
N LEU A 391 -11.78 16.32 11.30
CA LEU A 391 -12.88 16.56 12.26
C LEU A 391 -12.79 17.87 13.07
N ARG A 392 -13.30 18.94 12.47
CA ARG A 392 -14.12 19.92 13.18
C ARG A 392 -15.42 20.13 12.42
#